data_AF-W9DWE4-F1
#
_entry.id   AF-W9DWE4-F1
#
_cell.length_a   1.000
_cell.length_b   1.000
_cell.length_c   1.000
_cell.angle_alpha   90.00
_cell.angle_beta   90.00
_cell.angle_gamma   90.00
#
_symmetry.space_group_name_H-M   'P 1'
#
loop_
_entity.id
_entity.type
_entity.pdbx_description
1 polymer ?
#
loop_
_entity_poly.entity_id
_entity_poly.type
_entity_poly.pdbx_seq_one_letter_code
_entity_poly.pdbx_strand_id
1 'polypeptide(L)'
;MRSGEYKNMNSFSIGAKDIVWTCKVFLLSVFFAFILAIVAYTLTFLTPEPEPASEVVSEVIMSTASAATSKVAVTSVYINPMWAIFFFNSLAACCAIIGTGLFMMVHKLLIGDIAMRPKNRYYAGLSILMEKTMMPLYKVLMRIASALDPDMLEIKSENNEKVDTIWQYCGYGKYEYRMFSYMLPYTVPLLILLVNGTIMGILLAYFTFNGALTGFELFGEKGIVLGLFYNVVYFFISIIPHGIIEIPALLVAAAVGYHFAHIQAQDVIKNKLFTGDEIESLLKDTEYIFETTKEYLFLSYTWKMAALIVLTLLLAAYIETYVTLGIVDKVMGSIDGILEPYLA
;
A
#
# COMPACT_ATOMS: atom_id res chain seq x y z
N MET A 1 -29.44 -17.62 -9.81
CA MET A 1 -28.58 -18.72 -10.25
C MET A 1 -27.13 -18.35 -9.98
N ARG A 2 -26.48 -18.98 -8.99
CA ARG A 2 -25.03 -19.27 -8.92
C ARG A 2 -24.72 -20.02 -7.61
N SER A 3 -25.37 -21.16 -7.41
CA SER A 3 -25.05 -22.11 -6.32
C SER A 3 -23.78 -22.93 -6.60
N GLY A 4 -23.06 -22.64 -7.70
CA GLY A 4 -21.84 -23.32 -8.12
C GLY A 4 -20.53 -22.58 -7.83
N GLU A 5 -20.56 -21.31 -7.42
CA GLU A 5 -19.33 -20.54 -7.11
C GLU A 5 -18.76 -20.84 -5.70
N TYR A 6 -19.55 -21.46 -4.82
CA TYR A 6 -19.20 -21.61 -3.40
C TYR A 6 -18.31 -22.81 -3.07
N LYS A 7 -18.02 -23.70 -4.03
CA LYS A 7 -17.11 -24.84 -3.78
C LYS A 7 -15.62 -24.52 -3.95
N ASN A 8 -15.27 -23.33 -4.45
CA ASN A 8 -13.87 -22.92 -4.69
C ASN A 8 -13.38 -21.78 -3.77
N MET A 9 -14.10 -21.43 -2.69
CA MET A 9 -13.56 -20.50 -1.68
C MET A 9 -12.56 -21.15 -0.70
N ASN A 10 -12.28 -22.46 -0.85
CA ASN A 10 -11.37 -23.22 0.04
C ASN A 10 -9.93 -23.36 -0.50
N SER A 11 -9.59 -22.69 -1.59
CA SER A 11 -8.20 -22.61 -2.04
C SER A 11 -7.69 -21.20 -1.83
N PHE A 12 -6.68 -21.03 -0.97
CA PHE A 12 -5.90 -19.79 -0.82
C PHE A 12 -5.10 -19.41 -2.10
N SER A 13 -5.45 -19.97 -3.25
CA SER A 13 -4.86 -19.64 -4.54
C SER A 13 -5.48 -18.37 -5.12
N ILE A 14 -4.62 -17.45 -5.54
CA ILE A 14 -5.06 -16.20 -6.18
C ILE A 14 -5.67 -16.47 -7.56
N GLY A 15 -6.67 -15.67 -7.93
CA GLY A 15 -7.28 -15.62 -9.25
C GLY A 15 -7.03 -14.30 -9.97
N ALA A 16 -7.57 -14.19 -11.19
CA ALA A 16 -7.42 -12.97 -12.00
C ALA A 16 -8.07 -11.74 -11.35
N LYS A 17 -9.14 -11.92 -10.56
CA LYS A 17 -9.83 -10.82 -9.88
C LYS A 17 -8.93 -10.13 -8.84
N ASP A 18 -8.12 -10.92 -8.12
CA ASP A 18 -7.21 -10.42 -7.09
C ASP A 18 -6.11 -9.56 -7.72
N ILE A 19 -5.55 -10.04 -8.83
CA ILE A 19 -4.55 -9.29 -9.62
C ILE A 19 -5.14 -7.99 -10.18
N VAL A 20 -6.35 -8.06 -10.74
CA VAL A 20 -7.02 -6.86 -11.27
C VAL A 20 -7.27 -5.84 -10.16
N TRP A 21 -7.65 -6.28 -8.96
CA TRP A 21 -7.84 -5.40 -7.82
C TRP A 21 -6.53 -4.72 -7.42
N THR A 22 -5.43 -5.48 -7.28
CA THR A 22 -4.13 -4.89 -6.89
C THR A 22 -3.62 -3.91 -7.93
N CYS A 23 -3.73 -4.24 -9.23
CA CYS A 23 -3.39 -3.32 -10.32
C CYS A 23 -4.21 -2.03 -10.25
N LYS A 24 -5.53 -2.12 -10.01
CA LYS A 24 -6.39 -0.93 -9.92
C LYS A 24 -6.00 -0.02 -8.76
N VAL A 25 -5.79 -0.59 -7.57
CA VAL A 25 -5.41 0.19 -6.38
C VAL A 25 -4.04 0.83 -6.57
N PHE A 26 -3.08 0.09 -7.12
CA PHE A 26 -1.76 0.61 -7.44
C PHE A 26 -1.84 1.78 -8.43
N LEU A 27 -2.50 1.60 -9.58
CA LEU A 27 -2.61 2.64 -10.61
C LEU A 27 -3.37 3.87 -10.12
N LEU A 28 -4.43 3.68 -9.32
CA LEU A 28 -5.17 4.79 -8.71
C LEU A 28 -4.29 5.57 -7.74
N SER A 29 -3.46 4.88 -6.95
CA SER A 29 -2.47 5.51 -6.08
C SER A 29 -1.43 6.31 -6.87
N VAL A 30 -0.86 5.73 -7.94
CA VAL A 30 0.08 6.42 -8.85
C VAL A 30 -0.55 7.68 -9.42
N PHE A 31 -1.76 7.56 -9.96
CA PHE A 31 -2.46 8.67 -10.60
C PHE A 31 -2.80 9.79 -9.61
N PHE A 32 -3.32 9.42 -8.43
CA PHE A 32 -3.67 10.39 -7.39
C PHE A 32 -2.43 11.14 -6.88
N ALA A 33 -1.35 10.42 -6.58
CA ALA A 33 -0.09 11.00 -6.14
C ALA A 33 0.56 11.88 -7.22
N PHE A 34 0.51 11.45 -8.48
CA PHE A 34 0.98 12.25 -9.62
C PHE A 34 0.23 13.58 -9.72
N ILE A 35 -1.11 13.57 -9.70
CA ILE A 35 -1.91 14.80 -9.75
C ILE A 35 -1.58 15.71 -8.59
N LEU A 36 -1.57 15.18 -7.36
CA LEU A 36 -1.26 15.98 -6.17
C LEU A 36 0.13 16.60 -6.25
N ALA A 37 1.14 15.85 -6.71
CA ALA A 37 2.49 16.35 -6.87
C ALA A 37 2.55 17.45 -7.94
N ILE A 38 1.92 17.26 -9.11
CA ILE A 38 1.87 18.29 -10.16
C ILE A 38 1.14 19.56 -9.67
N VAL A 39 0.02 19.41 -8.94
CA VAL A 39 -0.69 20.54 -8.34
C VAL A 39 0.21 21.26 -7.34
N ALA A 40 0.91 20.51 -6.47
CA ALA A 40 1.85 21.08 -5.51
C ALA A 40 2.98 21.86 -6.21
N TYR A 41 3.63 21.26 -7.20
CA TYR A 41 4.65 21.92 -8.02
C TYR A 41 4.15 23.18 -8.72
N THR A 42 2.93 23.14 -9.26
CA THR A 42 2.34 24.29 -9.96
C THR A 42 2.01 25.41 -8.98
N LEU A 43 1.43 25.09 -7.82
CA LEU A 43 1.13 26.07 -6.79
C LEU A 43 2.41 26.74 -6.28
N THR A 44 3.48 25.98 -6.04
CA THR A 44 4.74 26.56 -5.58
C THR A 44 5.45 27.39 -6.63
N PHE A 45 5.40 27.00 -7.90
CA PHE A 45 5.92 27.84 -8.99
C PHE A 45 5.19 29.18 -9.12
N LEU A 46 3.89 29.22 -8.78
CA LEU A 46 3.06 30.42 -8.89
C LEU A 46 3.13 31.33 -7.65
N THR A 47 3.62 30.84 -6.51
CA THR A 47 3.78 31.66 -5.30
C THR A 47 5.13 32.39 -5.28
N PRO A 48 5.13 33.73 -5.16
CA PRO A 48 6.36 34.51 -5.04
C PRO A 48 6.89 34.43 -3.60
N GLU A 49 7.71 33.41 -3.31
CA GLU A 49 8.48 33.32 -2.06
C GLU A 49 9.97 33.67 -2.28
N PRO A 50 10.70 34.11 -1.23
CA PRO A 50 12.06 34.66 -1.33
C PRO A 50 13.16 33.61 -1.60
N GLU A 51 12.86 32.32 -1.42
CA GLU A 51 13.62 31.20 -1.96
C GLU A 51 12.82 30.63 -3.14
N PRO A 52 13.47 30.15 -4.22
CA PRO A 52 12.72 29.53 -5.31
C PRO A 52 11.92 28.36 -4.72
N ALA A 53 10.61 28.51 -4.56
CA ALA A 53 9.74 27.50 -3.95
C ALA A 53 9.76 26.16 -4.73
N SER A 54 10.29 26.18 -5.96
CA SER A 54 10.68 24.99 -6.72
C SER A 54 11.83 24.22 -6.07
N GLU A 55 12.84 24.87 -5.48
CA GLU A 55 13.89 24.21 -4.70
C GLU A 55 13.33 23.58 -3.43
N VAL A 56 12.42 24.24 -2.70
CA VAL A 56 11.82 23.65 -1.48
C VAL A 56 10.96 22.43 -1.80
N VAL A 57 10.14 22.47 -2.84
CA VAL A 57 9.33 21.31 -3.25
C VAL A 57 10.19 20.24 -3.92
N SER A 58 11.18 20.63 -4.72
CA SER A 58 12.17 19.70 -5.26
C SER A 58 12.96 19.06 -4.14
N GLU A 59 13.35 19.78 -3.10
CA GLU A 59 14.04 19.25 -1.93
C GLU A 59 13.13 18.36 -1.10
N VAL A 60 11.85 18.70 -0.89
CA VAL A 60 10.90 17.82 -0.16
C VAL A 60 10.60 16.56 -0.95
N ILE A 61 10.49 16.65 -2.28
CA ILE A 61 10.25 15.48 -3.15
C ILE A 61 11.53 14.68 -3.33
N MET A 62 12.68 15.30 -3.50
CA MET A 62 13.99 14.66 -3.49
C MET A 62 14.29 14.09 -2.11
N SER A 63 13.84 14.69 -1.02
CA SER A 63 13.93 14.19 0.36
C SER A 63 13.02 12.99 0.53
N THR A 64 11.82 13.00 -0.05
CA THR A 64 10.88 11.87 0.01
C THR A 64 11.35 10.72 -0.87
N ALA A 65 11.81 11.00 -2.09
CA ALA A 65 12.44 10.06 -3.00
C ALA A 65 13.76 9.54 -2.42
N SER A 66 14.59 10.42 -1.87
CA SER A 66 15.81 10.10 -1.14
C SER A 66 15.51 9.40 0.17
N ALA A 67 14.35 9.54 0.82
CA ALA A 67 14.00 8.79 2.02
C ALA A 67 13.49 7.40 1.64
N ALA A 68 12.83 7.28 0.49
CA ALA A 68 12.46 6.00 -0.11
C ALA A 68 13.71 5.23 -0.57
N THR A 69 14.68 5.91 -1.20
CA THR A 69 15.95 5.31 -1.64
C THR A 69 17.03 5.33 -0.56
N SER A 70 16.94 6.13 0.52
CA SER A 70 17.96 6.20 1.58
C SER A 70 18.01 4.91 2.37
N LYS A 71 16.91 4.15 2.43
CA LYS A 71 16.93 2.80 2.97
C LYS A 71 17.98 1.95 2.23
N VAL A 72 17.98 2.04 0.91
CA VAL A 72 18.98 1.41 0.03
C VAL A 72 20.33 2.12 0.16
N ALA A 73 20.40 3.45 0.11
CA ALA A 73 21.65 4.21 0.11
C ALA A 73 22.43 4.09 1.44
N VAL A 74 21.76 4.25 2.59
CA VAL A 74 22.35 4.10 3.94
C VAL A 74 22.77 2.65 4.18
N THR A 75 21.97 1.68 3.75
CA THR A 75 22.34 0.25 3.86
C THR A 75 23.44 -0.12 2.86
N SER A 76 23.51 0.58 1.71
CA SER A 76 24.54 0.37 0.69
C SER A 76 25.94 0.79 1.13
N VAL A 77 26.03 1.63 2.17
CA VAL A 77 27.29 1.94 2.86
C VAL A 77 27.86 0.70 3.56
N TYR A 78 26.99 -0.24 3.94
CA TYR A 78 27.36 -1.45 4.70
C TYR A 78 27.28 -2.74 3.87
N ILE A 79 26.48 -2.77 2.81
CA ILE A 79 26.17 -3.95 1.98
C ILE A 79 26.18 -3.51 0.50
N ASN A 80 26.50 -4.39 -0.46
CA ASN A 80 26.43 -4.04 -1.89
C ASN A 80 25.02 -3.52 -2.28
N PRO A 81 24.88 -2.46 -3.11
CA PRO A 81 23.60 -1.92 -3.58
C PRO A 81 22.60 -2.98 -4.08
N MET A 82 23.07 -3.99 -4.82
CA MET A 82 22.23 -5.08 -5.32
C MET A 82 21.53 -5.83 -4.18
N TRP A 83 22.30 -6.18 -3.14
CA TRP A 83 21.77 -6.89 -1.98
C TRP A 83 20.83 -6.00 -1.18
N ALA A 84 21.11 -4.70 -1.06
CA ALA A 84 20.22 -3.77 -0.39
C ALA A 84 18.84 -3.69 -1.07
N ILE A 85 18.82 -3.49 -2.40
CA ILE A 85 17.58 -3.50 -3.21
C ILE A 85 16.83 -4.82 -3.01
N PHE A 86 17.53 -5.95 -3.19
CA PHE A 86 16.94 -7.28 -3.04
C PHE A 86 16.29 -7.48 -1.66
N PHE A 87 16.98 -7.12 -0.57
CA PHE A 87 16.46 -7.32 0.78
C PHE A 87 15.23 -6.46 1.07
N PHE A 88 15.23 -5.18 0.70
CA PHE A 88 14.08 -4.31 0.94
C PHE A 88 12.85 -4.74 0.14
N ASN A 89 13.04 -5.08 -1.14
CA ASN A 89 11.93 -5.54 -1.98
C ASN A 89 11.40 -6.91 -1.52
N SER A 90 12.29 -7.81 -1.13
CA SER A 90 11.90 -9.11 -0.56
C SER A 90 11.18 -8.95 0.78
N LEU A 91 11.62 -8.02 1.63
CA LEU A 91 10.94 -7.71 2.89
C LEU A 91 9.53 -7.17 2.62
N ALA A 92 9.39 -6.23 1.69
CA ALA A 92 8.10 -5.67 1.31
C ALA A 92 7.13 -6.76 0.78
N ALA A 93 7.61 -7.63 -0.11
CA ALA A 93 6.83 -8.76 -0.60
C ALA A 93 6.45 -9.75 0.51
N CYS A 94 7.39 -10.11 1.40
CA CYS A 94 7.12 -10.96 2.55
C CYS A 94 6.13 -10.31 3.52
N CYS A 95 6.19 -9.00 3.75
CA CYS A 95 5.20 -8.27 4.52
C CYS A 95 3.82 -8.33 3.87
N ALA A 96 3.72 -8.21 2.54
CA ALA A 96 2.44 -8.34 1.83
C ALA A 96 1.82 -9.74 1.98
N ILE A 97 2.64 -10.78 1.95
CA ILE A 97 2.18 -12.18 2.01
C ILE A 97 1.98 -12.62 3.46
N ILE A 98 3.06 -12.69 4.22
CA ILE A 98 3.12 -13.22 5.58
C ILE A 98 2.64 -12.18 6.59
N GLY A 99 3.05 -10.92 6.40
CA GLY A 99 2.70 -9.83 7.30
C GLY A 99 1.19 -9.60 7.39
N THR A 100 0.44 -9.78 6.29
CA THR A 100 -1.03 -9.71 6.32
C THR A 100 -1.65 -10.75 7.27
N GLY A 101 -1.13 -11.98 7.28
CA GLY A 101 -1.54 -13.01 8.23
C GLY A 101 -1.14 -12.67 9.66
N LEU A 102 0.11 -12.30 9.89
CA LEU A 102 0.60 -11.93 11.22
C LEU A 102 -0.13 -10.70 11.80
N PHE A 103 -0.57 -9.77 10.94
CA PHE A 103 -1.30 -8.58 11.36
C PHE A 103 -2.64 -8.90 12.02
N MET A 104 -3.22 -10.08 11.76
CA MET A 104 -4.42 -10.55 12.46
C MET A 104 -4.20 -10.70 13.98
N MET A 105 -2.95 -10.78 14.45
CA MET A 105 -2.62 -10.77 15.89
C MET A 105 -3.11 -9.52 16.62
N VAL A 106 -3.35 -8.44 15.89
CA VAL A 106 -3.94 -7.21 16.42
C VAL A 106 -5.30 -7.47 17.09
N HIS A 107 -6.13 -8.41 16.63
CA HIS A 107 -7.41 -8.72 17.29
C HIS A 107 -7.24 -9.12 18.74
N LYS A 108 -6.24 -9.96 19.04
CA LYS A 108 -5.96 -10.40 20.41
C LYS A 108 -5.53 -9.24 21.30
N LEU A 109 -4.73 -8.33 20.75
CA LEU A 109 -4.29 -7.12 21.47
C LEU A 109 -5.48 -6.19 21.74
N LEU A 110 -6.36 -5.98 20.75
CA LEU A 110 -7.56 -5.14 20.90
C LEU A 110 -8.53 -5.72 21.93
N ILE A 111 -8.78 -7.02 21.92
CA ILE A 111 -9.66 -7.66 22.91
C ILE A 111 -9.02 -7.68 24.29
N GLY A 112 -7.71 -7.91 24.37
CA GLY A 112 -6.95 -7.78 25.60
C GLY A 112 -7.07 -6.38 26.20
N ASP A 113 -7.01 -5.35 25.36
CA ASP A 113 -7.23 -3.96 25.76
C ASP A 113 -8.65 -3.75 26.29
N ILE A 114 -9.69 -4.17 25.55
CA ILE A 114 -11.09 -4.08 25.99
C ILE A 114 -11.27 -4.77 27.36
N ALA A 115 -10.65 -5.93 27.58
CA ALA A 115 -10.71 -6.67 28.83
C ALA A 115 -10.06 -5.95 30.03
N MET A 116 -9.10 -5.05 29.79
CA MET A 116 -8.42 -4.27 30.84
C MET A 116 -9.18 -3.00 31.23
N ARG A 117 -10.00 -2.44 30.34
CA ARG A 117 -10.71 -1.16 30.55
C ARG A 117 -11.64 -1.14 31.78
N PRO A 118 -12.42 -2.20 32.10
CA PRO A 118 -13.26 -2.19 33.31
C PRO A 118 -12.46 -2.02 34.61
N LYS A 119 -11.20 -2.44 34.62
CA LYS A 119 -10.32 -2.39 35.80
C LYS A 119 -9.59 -1.04 35.93
N ASN A 120 -9.45 -0.29 34.84
CA ASN A 120 -8.63 0.93 34.77
C ASN A 120 -9.46 2.14 34.30
N ARG A 121 -10.22 2.76 35.21
CA ARG A 121 -11.16 3.85 34.88
C ARG A 121 -10.53 5.07 34.20
N TYR A 122 -9.36 5.51 34.65
CA TYR A 122 -8.69 6.68 34.06
C TYR A 122 -8.24 6.42 32.62
N TYR A 123 -7.65 5.24 32.38
CA TYR A 123 -7.26 4.81 31.04
C TYR A 123 -8.47 4.68 30.12
N ALA A 124 -9.54 4.02 30.59
CA ALA A 124 -10.76 3.85 29.83
C ALA A 124 -11.37 5.22 29.43
N GLY A 125 -11.41 6.18 30.35
CA GLY A 125 -11.92 7.53 30.05
C GLY A 125 -11.15 8.24 28.93
N LEU A 126 -9.81 8.18 28.97
CA LEU A 126 -8.96 8.81 27.95
C LEU A 126 -9.07 8.08 26.60
N SER A 127 -9.08 6.75 26.62
CA SER A 127 -9.26 5.92 25.43
C SER A 127 -10.61 6.17 24.74
N ILE A 128 -11.70 6.20 25.50
CA ILE A 128 -13.06 6.52 24.99
C ILE A 128 -13.09 7.91 24.37
N LEU A 129 -12.45 8.91 24.98
CA LEU A 129 -12.39 10.26 24.44
C LEU A 129 -11.67 10.29 23.09
N MET A 130 -10.51 9.63 22.99
CA MET A 130 -9.75 9.52 21.75
C MET A 130 -10.57 8.81 20.66
N GLU A 131 -11.20 7.69 20.99
CA GLU A 131 -12.06 6.92 20.06
C GLU A 131 -13.25 7.74 19.57
N LYS A 132 -13.94 8.46 20.46
CA LYS A 132 -15.05 9.35 20.09
C LYS A 132 -14.59 10.50 19.20
N THR A 133 -13.39 11.02 19.44
CA THR A 133 -12.80 12.08 18.61
C THR A 133 -12.47 11.56 17.20
N MET A 134 -12.04 10.31 17.08
CA MET A 134 -11.74 9.66 15.79
C MET A 134 -12.97 9.10 15.06
N MET A 135 -14.11 8.97 15.76
CA MET A 135 -15.34 8.40 15.22
C MET A 135 -15.86 9.07 13.93
N PRO A 136 -15.83 10.41 13.75
CA PRO A 136 -16.25 11.04 12.50
C PRO A 136 -15.40 10.59 11.31
N LEU A 137 -14.07 10.54 11.49
CA LEU A 137 -13.15 10.04 10.47
C LEU A 137 -13.42 8.57 10.17
N TYR A 138 -13.60 7.76 11.22
CA TYR A 138 -13.94 6.35 11.08
C TYR A 138 -15.24 6.13 10.27
N LYS A 139 -16.29 6.92 10.53
CA LYS A 139 -17.55 6.85 9.77
C LYS A 139 -17.39 7.24 8.31
N VAL A 140 -16.53 8.21 7.99
CA VAL A 140 -16.21 8.54 6.60
C VAL A 140 -15.49 7.38 5.92
N LEU A 141 -14.49 6.79 6.59
CA LEU A 141 -13.77 5.62 6.07
C LEU A 141 -14.70 4.44 5.84
N MET A 142 -15.60 4.13 6.78
CA MET A 142 -16.61 3.08 6.61
C MET A 142 -17.52 3.34 5.40
N ARG A 143 -17.97 4.59 5.19
CA ARG A 143 -18.79 4.93 4.02
C ARG A 143 -18.06 4.69 2.71
N ILE A 144 -16.81 5.13 2.63
CA ILE A 144 -15.96 4.91 1.45
C ILE A 144 -15.75 3.40 1.24
N ALA A 145 -15.40 2.66 2.30
CA ALA A 145 -15.22 1.21 2.26
C ALA A 145 -16.50 0.49 1.79
N SER A 146 -17.66 0.83 2.34
CA SER A 146 -18.95 0.23 1.95
C SER A 146 -19.39 0.55 0.51
N ALA A 147 -18.91 1.68 -0.06
CA ALA A 147 -19.15 2.02 -1.45
C ALA A 147 -18.23 1.23 -2.40
N LEU A 148 -17.03 0.87 -1.93
CA LEU A 148 -16.05 0.09 -2.70
C LEU A 148 -16.27 -1.42 -2.58
N ASP A 149 -16.80 -1.87 -1.44
CA ASP A 149 -17.10 -3.26 -1.14
C ASP A 149 -18.52 -3.40 -0.57
N PRO A 150 -19.52 -3.69 -1.45
CA PRO A 150 -20.92 -3.80 -1.04
C PRO A 150 -21.20 -4.92 -0.04
N ASP A 151 -20.34 -5.94 0.07
CA ASP A 151 -20.52 -7.06 1.00
C ASP A 151 -20.48 -6.57 2.45
N MET A 152 -19.78 -5.46 2.72
CA MET A 152 -19.75 -4.81 4.02
C MET A 152 -21.15 -4.35 4.48
N LEU A 153 -22.08 -4.09 3.55
CA LEU A 153 -23.47 -3.71 3.87
C LEU A 153 -24.28 -4.86 4.47
N GLU A 154 -23.82 -6.11 4.35
CA GLU A 154 -24.47 -7.27 4.98
C GLU A 154 -24.35 -7.24 6.51
N ILE A 155 -23.32 -6.59 7.03
CA ILE A 155 -23.17 -6.34 8.46
C ILE A 155 -24.15 -5.23 8.83
N LYS A 156 -25.24 -5.62 9.48
CA LYS A 156 -26.30 -4.69 9.92
C LYS A 156 -25.97 -4.07 11.27
N SER A 157 -26.36 -2.81 11.43
CA SER A 157 -26.38 -2.15 12.73
C SER A 157 -27.41 -2.83 13.62
N GLU A 158 -26.95 -3.42 14.72
CA GLU A 158 -27.80 -3.91 15.79
C GLU A 158 -28.00 -2.78 16.80
N ASN A 159 -29.09 -2.01 16.65
CA ASN A 159 -29.42 -0.87 17.51
C ASN A 159 -29.77 -1.25 18.97
N ASN A 160 -29.60 -2.51 19.36
CA ASN A 160 -29.97 -3.02 20.68
C ASN A 160 -28.71 -3.36 21.49
N GLU A 161 -27.81 -2.39 21.68
CA GLU A 161 -26.77 -2.53 22.70
C GLU A 161 -27.44 -2.55 24.07
N LYS A 162 -27.37 -3.70 24.73
CA LYS A 162 -27.87 -3.84 26.09
C LYS A 162 -26.99 -3.02 27.04
N VAL A 163 -27.60 -2.48 28.08
CA VAL A 163 -26.89 -1.97 29.25
C VAL A 163 -26.14 -3.16 29.89
N ASP A 164 -24.93 -2.93 30.43
CA ASP A 164 -24.02 -3.92 31.03
C ASP A 164 -23.21 -4.82 30.08
N THR A 165 -22.93 -4.37 28.86
CA THR A 165 -22.01 -5.08 27.94
C THR A 165 -20.58 -4.55 28.05
N ILE A 166 -19.60 -5.26 27.47
CA ILE A 166 -18.19 -4.80 27.39
C ILE A 166 -18.05 -3.48 26.58
N TRP A 167 -18.98 -3.22 25.67
CA TRP A 167 -18.96 -2.07 24.76
C TRP A 167 -19.18 -0.73 25.48
N GLN A 168 -19.77 -0.74 26.67
CA GLN A 168 -19.91 0.47 27.49
C GLN A 168 -18.57 1.12 27.88
N TYR A 169 -17.48 0.34 27.83
CA TYR A 169 -16.12 0.80 28.09
C TYR A 169 -15.37 1.23 26.82
N CYS A 170 -16.05 1.32 25.69
CA CYS A 170 -15.49 1.73 24.40
C CYS A 170 -16.17 3.01 23.87
N GLY A 171 -15.44 3.79 23.08
CA GLY A 171 -15.99 4.94 22.34
C GLY A 171 -16.74 4.54 21.07
N TYR A 172 -16.78 3.25 20.76
CA TYR A 172 -17.42 2.62 19.61
C TYR A 172 -18.27 1.42 20.08
N GLY A 173 -19.26 1.06 19.28
CA GLY A 173 -20.14 -0.06 19.57
C GLY A 173 -19.73 -1.37 18.90
N LYS A 174 -20.53 -2.41 19.14
CA LYS A 174 -20.38 -3.73 18.50
C LYS A 174 -20.38 -3.63 16.98
N TYR A 175 -21.27 -2.81 16.43
CA TYR A 175 -21.39 -2.61 14.99
C TYR A 175 -20.11 -2.04 14.40
N GLU A 176 -19.58 -0.97 15.01
CA GLU A 176 -18.34 -0.34 14.59
C GLU A 176 -17.15 -1.30 14.71
N TYR A 177 -17.08 -2.09 15.78
CA TYR A 177 -16.01 -3.09 15.92
C TYR A 177 -16.08 -4.16 14.81
N ARG A 178 -17.27 -4.67 14.48
CA ARG A 178 -17.45 -5.64 13.39
C ARG A 178 -17.03 -5.08 12.04
N MET A 179 -17.40 -3.83 11.75
CA MET A 179 -16.96 -3.10 10.55
C MET A 179 -15.44 -2.98 10.50
N PHE A 180 -14.82 -2.67 11.63
CA PHE A 180 -13.37 -2.55 11.75
C PHE A 180 -12.69 -3.90 11.52
N SER A 181 -13.20 -4.97 12.14
CA SER A 181 -12.72 -6.35 11.96
C SER A 181 -12.84 -6.83 10.52
N TYR A 182 -13.87 -6.41 9.79
CA TYR A 182 -13.99 -6.70 8.35
C TYR A 182 -12.89 -6.03 7.52
N MET A 183 -12.54 -4.78 7.86
CA MET A 183 -11.53 -4.01 7.13
C MET A 183 -10.10 -4.35 7.51
N LEU A 184 -9.87 -4.77 8.77
CA LEU A 184 -8.54 -4.99 9.35
C LEU A 184 -7.61 -5.84 8.46
N PRO A 185 -8.04 -7.00 7.89
CA PRO A 185 -7.17 -7.84 7.09
C PRO A 185 -6.63 -7.14 5.83
N TYR A 186 -7.38 -6.19 5.27
CA TYR A 186 -6.97 -5.45 4.07
C TYR A 186 -5.90 -4.40 4.34
N THR A 187 -5.63 -4.04 5.60
CA THR A 187 -4.74 -2.94 5.98
C THR A 187 -3.35 -3.08 5.36
N VAL A 188 -2.71 -4.24 5.51
CA VAL A 188 -1.34 -4.48 5.03
C VAL A 188 -1.25 -4.45 3.50
N PRO A 189 -2.02 -5.24 2.72
CA PRO A 189 -1.91 -5.21 1.26
C PRO A 189 -2.26 -3.83 0.69
N LEU A 190 -3.24 -3.13 1.28
CA LEU A 190 -3.66 -1.82 0.83
C LEU A 190 -2.57 -0.75 1.11
N LEU A 191 -1.95 -0.76 2.29
CA LEU A 191 -0.81 0.12 2.61
C LEU A 191 0.37 -0.11 1.66
N ILE A 192 0.72 -1.36 1.36
CA ILE A 192 1.84 -1.68 0.46
C ILE A 192 1.57 -1.15 -0.95
N LEU A 193 0.36 -1.34 -1.48
CA LEU A 193 -0.02 -0.82 -2.80
C LEU A 193 -0.06 0.71 -2.82
N LEU A 194 -0.60 1.32 -1.77
CA LEU A 194 -0.67 2.78 -1.67
C LEU A 194 0.71 3.40 -1.61
N VAL A 195 1.60 2.93 -0.73
CA VAL A 195 2.94 3.49 -0.56
C VAL A 195 3.75 3.35 -1.84
N ASN A 196 3.80 2.16 -2.44
CA ASN A 196 4.56 1.94 -3.68
C ASN A 196 3.99 2.73 -4.86
N GLY A 197 2.66 2.77 -5.00
CA GLY A 197 2.01 3.58 -6.04
C GLY A 197 2.26 5.08 -5.84
N THR A 198 2.22 5.56 -4.60
CA THR A 198 2.45 6.97 -4.26
C THR A 198 3.88 7.38 -4.61
N ILE A 199 4.88 6.57 -4.25
CA ILE A 199 6.29 6.82 -4.58
C ILE A 199 6.47 6.90 -6.10
N MET A 200 5.92 5.94 -6.85
CA MET A 200 6.00 5.93 -8.31
C MET A 200 5.33 7.17 -8.93
N GLY A 201 4.16 7.57 -8.43
CA GLY A 201 3.45 8.78 -8.90
C GLY A 201 4.23 10.07 -8.62
N ILE A 202 4.84 10.19 -7.44
CA ILE A 202 5.67 11.33 -7.06
C ILE A 202 6.93 11.39 -7.94
N LEU A 203 7.61 10.26 -8.17
CA LEU A 203 8.80 10.22 -9.04
C LEU A 203 8.45 10.60 -10.48
N LEU A 204 7.34 10.08 -11.02
CA LEU A 204 6.89 10.45 -12.35
C LEU A 204 6.61 11.96 -12.46
N ALA A 205 5.98 12.55 -11.43
CA ALA A 205 5.74 13.99 -11.37
C ALA A 205 7.05 14.79 -11.32
N TYR A 206 8.02 14.34 -10.51
CA TYR A 206 9.36 14.95 -10.42
C TYR A 206 10.04 15.00 -11.78
N PHE A 207 10.13 13.88 -12.50
CA PHE A 207 10.78 13.85 -13.82
C PHE A 207 10.02 14.68 -14.86
N THR A 208 8.69 14.67 -14.81
CA THR A 208 7.85 15.46 -15.73
C THR A 208 8.03 16.95 -15.51
N PHE A 209 7.95 17.42 -14.27
CA PHE A 209 8.02 18.84 -13.94
C PHE A 209 9.44 19.40 -14.14
N ASN A 210 10.46 18.71 -13.62
CA ASN A 210 11.84 19.15 -13.83
C ASN A 210 12.27 19.05 -15.30
N GLY A 211 11.76 18.06 -16.05
CA GLY A 211 11.98 18.01 -17.50
C GLY A 211 11.42 19.23 -18.22
N ALA A 212 10.19 19.62 -17.90
CA ALA A 212 9.59 20.83 -18.45
C ALA A 212 10.38 22.10 -18.08
N LEU A 213 10.84 22.20 -16.82
CA LEU A 213 11.58 23.36 -16.32
C LEU A 213 12.97 23.48 -16.93
N THR A 214 13.78 22.41 -16.92
CA THR A 214 15.10 22.40 -17.57
C THR A 214 14.98 22.63 -19.07
N GLY A 215 13.97 22.04 -19.72
CA GLY A 215 13.69 22.30 -21.12
C GLY A 215 13.40 23.78 -21.40
N PHE A 216 12.59 24.42 -20.56
CA PHE A 216 12.30 25.85 -20.64
C PHE A 216 13.54 26.73 -20.45
N GLU A 217 14.37 26.43 -19.45
CA GLU A 217 15.59 27.19 -19.17
C GLU A 217 16.60 27.13 -20.33
N LEU A 218 16.69 25.98 -21.01
CA LEU A 218 17.65 25.77 -22.09
C LEU A 218 17.17 26.30 -23.45
N PHE A 219 15.87 26.16 -23.79
CA PHE A 219 15.35 26.47 -25.14
C PHE A 219 14.08 27.33 -25.15
N GLY A 220 13.73 27.96 -24.03
CA GLY A 220 12.50 28.74 -23.88
C GLY A 220 11.24 27.87 -24.00
N GLU A 221 10.09 28.46 -24.35
CA GLU A 221 8.80 27.76 -24.43
C GLU A 221 8.82 26.51 -25.32
N LYS A 222 9.62 26.53 -26.39
CA LYS A 222 9.77 25.40 -27.31
C LYS A 222 10.52 24.22 -26.69
N GLY A 223 11.35 24.48 -25.68
CA GLY A 223 12.10 23.48 -24.94
C GLY A 223 11.29 22.69 -23.92
N ILE A 224 10.12 23.18 -23.51
CA ILE A 224 9.27 22.51 -22.52
C ILE A 224 8.91 21.09 -22.97
N VAL A 225 8.43 20.95 -24.21
CA VAL A 225 8.03 19.64 -24.76
C VAL A 225 9.25 18.73 -24.92
N LEU A 226 10.38 19.28 -25.30
CA LEU A 226 11.63 18.56 -25.50
C LEU A 226 12.19 18.00 -24.18
N GLY A 227 12.27 18.85 -23.16
CA GLY A 227 12.76 18.48 -21.83
C GLY A 227 11.81 17.52 -21.11
N LEU A 228 10.49 17.69 -21.28
CA LEU A 228 9.51 16.72 -20.79
C LEU A 228 9.71 15.36 -21.45
N PHE A 229 9.81 15.31 -22.78
CA PHE A 229 10.05 14.06 -23.51
C PHE A 229 11.34 13.40 -23.04
N TYR A 230 12.45 14.14 -22.97
CA TYR A 230 13.75 13.62 -22.55
C TYR A 230 13.72 13.01 -21.15
N ASN A 231 13.19 13.72 -20.15
CA ASN A 231 13.18 13.23 -18.76
C ASN A 231 12.14 12.13 -18.52
N VAL A 232 10.99 12.16 -19.21
CA VAL A 232 10.01 11.06 -19.14
C VAL A 232 10.58 9.79 -19.77
N VAL A 233 11.27 9.91 -20.90
CA VAL A 233 11.94 8.78 -21.56
C VAL A 233 13.06 8.23 -20.66
N TYR A 234 13.89 9.10 -20.08
CA TYR A 234 14.91 8.71 -19.10
C TYR A 234 14.31 7.96 -17.90
N PHE A 235 13.20 8.46 -17.34
CA PHE A 235 12.48 7.80 -16.25
C PHE A 235 12.03 6.40 -16.63
N PHE A 236 11.37 6.25 -17.80
CA PHE A 236 10.91 4.94 -18.26
C PHE A 236 12.07 3.98 -18.53
N ILE A 237 13.16 4.42 -19.15
CA ILE A 237 14.31 3.52 -19.44
C ILE A 237 15.07 3.17 -18.16
N SER A 238 15.13 4.07 -17.18
CA SER A 238 15.75 3.79 -15.90
C SER A 238 14.93 2.79 -15.08
N ILE A 239 13.61 2.74 -15.26
CA ILE A 239 12.71 1.88 -14.48
C ILE A 239 12.34 0.58 -15.21
N ILE A 240 12.01 0.61 -16.49
CA ILE A 240 11.50 -0.53 -17.25
C ILE A 240 12.37 -1.80 -17.13
N PRO A 241 13.72 -1.73 -17.21
CA PRO A 241 14.56 -2.93 -17.19
C PRO A 241 14.32 -3.84 -15.98
N HIS A 242 14.26 -3.26 -14.78
CA HIS A 242 13.99 -4.01 -13.54
C HIS A 242 12.50 -3.98 -13.16
N GLY A 243 11.82 -2.85 -13.40
CA GLY A 243 10.43 -2.60 -13.04
C GLY A 243 9.42 -3.49 -13.76
N ILE A 244 9.72 -3.99 -14.96
CA ILE A 244 8.85 -4.98 -15.65
C ILE A 244 8.78 -6.32 -14.90
N ILE A 245 9.73 -6.58 -14.00
CA ILE A 245 9.79 -7.79 -13.18
C ILE A 245 9.36 -7.46 -11.75
N GLU A 246 9.91 -6.39 -11.18
CA GLU A 246 9.67 -6.00 -9.79
C GLU A 246 8.20 -5.63 -9.52
N ILE A 247 7.62 -4.76 -10.35
CA ILE A 247 6.26 -4.27 -10.11
C ILE A 247 5.25 -5.43 -10.17
N PRO A 248 5.26 -6.31 -11.19
CA PRO A 248 4.39 -7.49 -11.18
C PRO A 248 4.63 -8.41 -9.98
N ALA A 249 5.88 -8.62 -9.57
CA ALA A 249 6.19 -9.46 -8.41
C ALA A 249 5.57 -8.91 -7.12
N LEU A 250 5.65 -7.59 -6.89
CA LEU A 250 5.00 -6.92 -5.77
C LEU A 250 3.47 -6.94 -5.86
N LEU A 251 2.90 -6.75 -7.06
CA LEU A 251 1.45 -6.82 -7.27
C LEU A 251 0.90 -8.22 -7.01
N VAL A 252 1.64 -9.27 -7.38
CA VAL A 252 1.30 -10.66 -7.09
C VAL A 252 1.43 -10.93 -5.58
N ALA A 253 2.47 -10.42 -4.92
CA ALA A 253 2.62 -10.53 -3.46
C ALA A 253 1.42 -9.91 -2.72
N ALA A 254 1.03 -8.70 -3.13
CA ALA A 254 -0.14 -8.01 -2.60
C ALA A 254 -1.44 -8.76 -2.93
N ALA A 255 -1.53 -9.44 -4.08
CA ALA A 255 -2.73 -10.21 -4.46
C ALA A 255 -2.89 -11.45 -3.56
N VAL A 256 -1.79 -12.11 -3.18
CA VAL A 256 -1.82 -13.22 -2.21
C VAL A 256 -2.31 -12.72 -0.85
N GLY A 257 -1.79 -11.60 -0.37
CA GLY A 257 -2.25 -10.96 0.87
C GLY A 257 -3.71 -10.52 0.81
N TYR A 258 -4.13 -9.91 -0.31
CA TYR A 258 -5.51 -9.48 -0.55
C TYR A 258 -6.50 -10.66 -0.55
N HIS A 259 -6.15 -11.78 -1.19
CA HIS A 259 -7.02 -12.96 -1.23
C HIS A 259 -7.23 -13.54 0.18
N PHE A 260 -6.17 -13.63 0.98
CA PHE A 260 -6.28 -13.98 2.39
C PHE A 260 -7.15 -12.98 3.17
N ALA A 261 -6.94 -11.68 2.95
CA ALA A 261 -7.73 -10.63 3.58
C ALA A 261 -9.21 -10.75 3.25
N HIS A 262 -9.54 -11.07 1.99
CA HIS A 262 -10.90 -11.30 1.55
C HIS A 262 -11.55 -12.50 2.23
N ILE A 263 -10.83 -13.62 2.36
CA ILE A 263 -11.33 -14.80 3.08
C ILE A 263 -11.66 -14.44 4.54
N GLN A 264 -10.73 -13.79 5.24
CA GLN A 264 -10.92 -13.38 6.64
C GLN A 264 -12.09 -12.39 6.81
N ALA A 265 -12.21 -11.41 5.91
CA ALA A 265 -13.31 -10.47 5.93
C ALA A 265 -14.66 -11.17 5.73
N GLN A 266 -14.72 -12.15 4.82
CA GLN A 266 -15.92 -12.95 4.57
C GLN A 266 -16.27 -13.86 5.76
N ASP A 267 -15.30 -14.35 6.51
CA ASP A 267 -15.55 -15.14 7.72
C ASP A 267 -16.27 -14.31 8.79
N VAL A 268 -15.97 -13.01 8.91
CA VAL A 268 -16.67 -12.09 9.83
C VAL A 268 -18.18 -12.01 9.51
N ILE A 269 -18.52 -12.02 8.23
CA ILE A 269 -19.91 -11.98 7.76
C ILE A 269 -20.57 -13.36 7.93
N LYS A 270 -20.00 -14.40 7.33
CA LYS A 270 -20.59 -15.74 7.22
C LYS A 270 -20.76 -16.42 8.57
N ASN A 271 -19.73 -16.34 9.41
CA ASN A 271 -19.73 -16.97 10.73
C ASN A 271 -20.27 -16.03 11.82
N LYS A 272 -20.71 -14.83 11.45
CA LYS A 272 -21.22 -13.80 12.37
C LYS A 272 -20.25 -13.52 13.53
N LEU A 273 -18.96 -13.44 13.22
CA LEU A 273 -17.93 -13.19 14.22
C LEU A 273 -18.10 -11.80 14.84
N PHE A 274 -17.62 -11.68 16.08
CA PHE A 274 -17.61 -10.48 16.89
C PHE A 274 -19.00 -9.91 17.18
N THR A 275 -20.00 -10.79 17.30
CA THR A 275 -21.36 -10.44 17.72
C THR A 275 -21.58 -10.57 19.23
N GLY A 276 -20.61 -11.13 19.96
CA GLY A 276 -20.68 -11.32 21.41
C GLY A 276 -20.67 -10.02 22.22
N ASP A 277 -21.23 -10.09 23.42
CA ASP A 277 -21.23 -9.01 24.42
C ASP A 277 -20.26 -9.25 25.58
N GLU A 278 -19.54 -10.37 25.54
CA GLU A 278 -18.63 -10.86 26.57
C GLU A 278 -17.23 -11.09 25.99
N ILE A 279 -16.19 -10.85 26.80
CA ILE A 279 -14.79 -11.05 26.39
C ILE A 279 -14.54 -12.48 25.93
N GLU A 280 -15.10 -13.47 26.63
CA GLU A 280 -14.90 -14.90 26.30
C GLU A 280 -15.40 -15.24 24.89
N SER A 281 -16.56 -14.68 24.49
CA SER A 281 -17.08 -14.83 23.14
C SER A 281 -16.14 -14.22 22.09
N LEU A 282 -15.61 -13.01 22.33
CA LEU A 282 -14.70 -12.36 21.39
C LEU A 282 -13.36 -13.08 21.28
N LEU A 283 -12.86 -13.64 22.39
CA LEU A 283 -11.64 -14.45 22.39
C LEU A 283 -11.83 -15.71 21.55
N LYS A 284 -12.99 -16.36 21.63
CA LYS A 284 -13.32 -17.54 20.82
C LYS A 284 -13.39 -17.24 19.33
N ASP A 285 -13.99 -16.09 18.97
CA ASP A 285 -14.00 -15.61 17.57
C ASP A 285 -12.59 -15.32 17.05
N THR A 286 -11.72 -14.83 17.94
CA THR A 286 -10.33 -14.54 17.62
C THR A 286 -9.49 -15.80 17.47
N GLU A 287 -9.75 -16.84 18.27
CA GLU A 287 -9.15 -18.16 18.10
C GLU A 287 -9.50 -18.75 16.73
N TYR A 288 -10.76 -18.65 16.30
CA TYR A 288 -11.20 -19.08 14.97
C TYR A 288 -10.43 -18.35 13.83
N ILE A 289 -10.28 -17.03 13.93
CA ILE A 289 -9.49 -16.24 12.97
C ILE A 289 -8.02 -16.68 12.96
N PHE A 290 -7.45 -17.00 14.13
CA PHE A 290 -6.08 -17.47 14.23
C PHE A 290 -5.88 -18.87 13.68
N GLU A 291 -6.85 -19.77 13.79
CA GLU A 291 -6.81 -21.07 13.12
C GLU A 291 -6.72 -20.88 11.61
N THR A 292 -7.59 -20.06 11.03
CA THR A 292 -7.58 -19.73 9.59
C THR A 292 -6.26 -19.04 9.18
N THR A 293 -5.75 -18.14 10.01
CA THR A 293 -4.45 -17.49 9.80
C THR A 293 -3.31 -18.49 9.81
N LYS A 294 -3.34 -19.44 10.74
CA LYS A 294 -2.34 -20.51 10.86
C LYS A 294 -2.38 -21.40 9.62
N GLU A 295 -3.56 -21.81 9.17
CA GLU A 295 -3.71 -22.59 7.94
C GLU A 295 -3.10 -21.87 6.74
N TYR A 296 -3.38 -20.57 6.56
CA TYR A 296 -2.79 -19.75 5.52
C TYR A 296 -1.26 -19.67 5.60
N LEU A 297 -0.71 -19.40 6.79
CA LEU A 297 0.72 -19.23 7.00
C LEU A 297 1.50 -20.54 6.84
N PHE A 298 0.91 -21.70 7.13
CA PHE A 298 1.56 -23.00 6.96
C PHE A 298 1.24 -23.67 5.62
N LEU A 299 0.41 -23.06 4.78
CA LEU A 299 0.06 -23.61 3.50
C LEU A 299 1.27 -23.63 2.56
N SER A 300 1.50 -24.79 1.91
CA SER A 300 2.58 -24.95 0.93
C SER A 300 2.48 -23.93 -0.22
N TYR A 301 1.27 -23.55 -0.63
CA TYR A 301 1.06 -22.55 -1.68
C TYR A 301 1.64 -21.18 -1.30
N THR A 302 1.37 -20.68 -0.08
CA THR A 302 1.88 -19.39 0.43
C THR A 302 3.40 -19.33 0.36
N TRP A 303 4.07 -20.38 0.83
CA TRP A 303 5.54 -20.47 0.79
C TRP A 303 6.11 -20.65 -0.61
N LYS A 304 5.43 -21.41 -1.49
CA LYS A 304 5.83 -21.53 -2.90
C LYS A 304 5.74 -20.18 -3.62
N MET A 305 4.67 -19.42 -3.39
CA MET A 305 4.50 -18.09 -3.96
C MET A 305 5.54 -17.12 -3.40
N ALA A 306 5.76 -17.11 -2.07
CA ALA A 306 6.78 -16.27 -1.45
C ALA A 306 8.18 -16.57 -2.00
N ALA A 307 8.57 -17.83 -2.10
CA ALA A 307 9.86 -18.24 -2.66
C ALA A 307 10.01 -17.82 -4.13
N LEU A 308 8.97 -18.02 -4.95
CA LEU A 308 8.97 -17.60 -6.36
C LEU A 308 9.14 -16.09 -6.50
N ILE A 309 8.41 -15.30 -5.69
CA ILE A 309 8.47 -13.84 -5.70
C ILE A 309 9.85 -13.36 -5.27
N VAL A 310 10.41 -13.89 -4.17
CA VAL A 310 11.75 -13.55 -3.70
C VAL A 310 12.81 -13.84 -4.77
N LEU A 311 12.75 -15.02 -5.42
CA LEU A 311 13.67 -15.34 -6.52
C LEU A 311 13.52 -14.38 -7.71
N THR A 312 12.30 -13.98 -8.02
CA THR A 312 12.01 -13.02 -9.09
C THR A 312 12.54 -11.63 -8.76
N LEU A 313 12.44 -11.20 -7.50
CA LEU A 313 13.00 -9.92 -7.02
C LEU A 313 14.52 -9.91 -7.00
N LEU A 314 15.18 -11.06 -6.77
CA LEU A 314 16.63 -11.18 -6.92
C LEU A 314 17.06 -10.90 -8.36
N LEU A 315 16.32 -11.44 -9.34
CA LEU A 315 16.57 -11.19 -10.75
C LEU A 315 16.37 -9.70 -11.10
N ALA A 316 15.31 -9.08 -10.57
CA ALA A 316 15.05 -7.65 -10.77
C ALA A 316 16.19 -6.79 -10.20
N ALA A 317 16.63 -7.06 -8.97
CA ALA A 317 17.72 -6.32 -8.32
C ALA A 317 19.07 -6.47 -9.07
N TYR A 318 19.32 -7.66 -9.63
CA TYR A 318 20.49 -7.89 -10.49
C TYR A 318 20.43 -7.03 -11.77
N ILE A 319 19.28 -6.99 -12.44
CA ILE A 319 19.07 -6.18 -13.64
C ILE A 319 19.19 -4.69 -13.31
N GLU A 320 18.63 -4.25 -12.20
CA GLU A 320 18.75 -2.86 -11.73
C GLU A 320 20.22 -2.45 -11.57
N THR A 321 20.99 -3.27 -10.86
CA THR A 321 22.37 -2.89 -10.49
C THR A 321 23.35 -3.01 -11.66
N TYR A 322 23.22 -4.06 -12.48
CA TYR A 322 24.27 -4.41 -13.46
C TYR A 322 23.89 -4.18 -14.91
N VAL A 323 22.59 -4.09 -15.24
CA VAL A 323 22.12 -4.03 -16.63
C VAL A 323 21.50 -2.68 -16.96
N THR A 324 20.79 -2.07 -16.01
CA THR A 324 20.01 -0.84 -16.24
C THR A 324 20.89 0.31 -16.70
N LEU A 325 22.04 0.55 -16.07
CA LEU A 325 22.98 1.61 -16.48
C LEU A 325 23.42 1.45 -17.94
N GLY A 326 23.80 0.23 -18.35
CA GLY A 326 24.22 -0.02 -19.74
C GLY A 326 23.09 0.10 -20.77
N ILE A 327 21.82 -0.07 -20.37
CA ILE A 327 20.66 0.21 -21.22
C ILE A 327 20.43 1.72 -21.32
N VAL A 328 20.45 2.42 -20.18
CA VAL A 328 20.30 3.88 -20.11
C VAL A 328 21.34 4.56 -21.00
N ASP A 329 22.62 4.22 -20.87
CA ASP A 329 23.70 4.82 -21.66
C ASP A 329 23.48 4.66 -23.17
N LYS A 330 23.04 3.47 -23.62
CA LYS A 330 22.79 3.20 -25.04
C LYS A 330 21.60 3.97 -25.59
N VAL A 331 20.50 4.03 -24.83
CA VAL A 331 19.27 4.67 -25.32
C VAL A 331 19.40 6.18 -25.26
N MET A 332 19.97 6.72 -24.17
CA MET A 332 20.24 8.15 -24.06
C MET A 332 21.24 8.61 -25.12
N GLY A 333 22.33 7.87 -25.37
CA GLY A 333 23.26 8.20 -26.46
C GLY A 333 22.61 8.18 -27.85
N SER A 334 21.58 7.34 -28.06
CA SER A 334 20.81 7.35 -29.31
C SER A 334 19.88 8.57 -29.42
N ILE A 335 19.31 9.02 -28.31
CA ILE A 335 18.46 10.21 -28.24
C ILE A 335 19.30 11.48 -28.42
N ASP A 336 20.47 11.54 -27.78
CA ASP A 336 21.42 12.65 -27.91
C ASP A 336 21.85 12.84 -29.37
N GLY A 337 22.19 11.75 -30.07
CA GLY A 337 22.52 11.80 -31.50
C GLY A 337 21.35 12.21 -32.42
N ILE A 338 20.10 12.03 -31.98
CA ILE A 338 18.91 12.51 -32.71
C ILE A 338 18.64 13.99 -32.41
N LEU A 339 18.99 14.47 -31.22
CA LEU A 339 18.76 15.83 -30.75
C LEU A 339 19.86 16.81 -31.18
N GLU A 340 21.10 16.34 -31.33
CA GLU A 340 22.28 17.12 -31.76
C GLU A 340 22.02 18.06 -32.96
N PRO A 341 21.32 17.64 -34.04
CA PRO A 341 21.03 18.48 -35.19
C PRO A 341 20.02 19.62 -34.92
N TYR A 342 19.25 19.53 -33.84
CA TYR A 342 18.24 20.53 -33.45
C TYR A 342 18.75 21.51 -32.38
N LEU A 343 19.94 21.25 -31.83
CA LEU A 343 20.60 22.03 -30.79
C LEU A 343 21.72 22.95 -31.32
N ALA A 344 22.16 22.73 -32.57
CA ALA A 344 23.08 23.58 -33.32
C ALA A 344 22.31 24.64 -34.12
#